data_AF-A0A820QXA9-F1
#
_entry.id   AF-A0A820QXA9-F1
#
_cell.length_a   1.000
_cell.length_b   1.000
_cell.length_c   1.000
_cell.angle_alpha   90.00
_cell.angle_beta   90.00
_cell.angle_gamma   90.00
#
_symmetry.space_group_name_H-M   'P 1'
#
loop_
_entity.id
_entity.type
_entity.pdbx_description
1 polymer ?
#
loop_
_entity_poly.entity_id
_entity_poly.type
_entity_poly.pdbx_seq_one_letter_code
_entity_poly.pdbx_strand_id
1 'polypeptide(L)'
;TCINSIPSTRQSRTLIFLGATAGLRLLNITDPAYITRLLNSTRAYFSTLNLLFSDPLSQVRIISGSEEGLSGWISTNILLKELFNNNKPLETFGTIDMGGASTQLSFIAPGATSEQYE
;
A
#
# COMPACT_ATOMS: atom_id res chain seq x y z
N THR A 1 16.81 -9.43 -10.81
CA THR A 1 15.93 -8.33 -10.37
C THR A 1 14.52 -8.58 -10.88
N CYS A 2 13.48 -8.05 -10.22
CA CYS A 2 12.06 -8.22 -10.63
C CYS A 2 11.79 -7.82 -12.09
N ILE A 3 12.58 -6.91 -12.65
CA ILE A 3 12.51 -6.46 -14.06
C ILE A 3 12.67 -7.63 -15.04
N ASN A 4 13.54 -8.60 -14.74
CA ASN A 4 13.77 -9.76 -15.61
C ASN A 4 12.57 -10.74 -15.62
N SER A 5 11.65 -10.61 -14.67
CA SER A 5 10.39 -11.38 -14.63
C SER A 5 9.27 -10.72 -15.44
N ILE A 6 9.46 -9.48 -15.90
CA ILE A 6 8.48 -8.74 -16.71
C ILE A 6 8.91 -8.82 -18.19
N PRO A 7 8.05 -9.29 -19.11
CA PRO A 7 8.35 -9.29 -20.54
C PRO A 7 8.80 -7.90 -21.03
N SER A 8 9.89 -7.83 -21.81
CA SER A 8 10.51 -6.56 -22.21
C SER A 8 9.53 -5.57 -22.85
N THR A 9 8.55 -6.07 -23.62
CA THR A 9 7.50 -5.27 -24.27
C THR A 9 6.50 -4.63 -23.30
N ARG A 10 6.46 -5.08 -22.04
CA ARG A 10 5.55 -4.58 -20.99
C ARG A 10 6.25 -3.75 -19.92
N GLN A 11 7.59 -3.74 -19.88
CA GLN A 11 8.35 -3.10 -18.82
C GLN A 11 8.01 -1.61 -18.69
N SER A 12 8.07 -0.84 -19.78
CA SER A 12 7.78 0.61 -19.79
C SER A 12 6.34 0.98 -19.39
N ARG A 13 5.41 0.03 -19.37
CA ARG A 13 4.01 0.22 -18.97
C ARG A 13 3.68 -0.38 -17.61
N THR A 14 4.65 -1.05 -16.98
CA THR A 14 4.45 -1.70 -15.69
C THR A 14 4.68 -0.69 -14.58
N LEU A 15 3.61 -0.36 -13.86
CA LEU A 15 3.61 0.60 -12.78
C LEU A 15 4.31 0.03 -11.54
N ILE A 16 5.17 0.82 -10.91
CA ILE A 16 5.93 0.42 -9.72
C ILE A 16 5.60 1.32 -8.53
N PHE A 17 5.45 0.72 -7.35
CA PHE A 17 5.24 1.42 -6.09
C PHE A 17 6.12 0.85 -4.99
N LEU A 18 6.46 1.68 -4.01
CA LEU A 18 7.08 1.31 -2.76
C LEU A 18 6.36 2.04 -1.62
N GLY A 19 5.62 1.27 -0.83
CA GLY A 19 5.00 1.71 0.41
C GLY A 19 5.82 1.24 1.61
N ALA A 20 6.40 2.17 2.35
CA ALA A 20 7.10 1.89 3.59
C ALA A 20 6.12 1.93 4.79
N THR A 21 6.22 0.97 5.73
CA THR A 21 5.27 0.81 6.84
C THR A 21 5.85 1.25 8.19
N ALA A 22 5.41 0.64 9.29
CA ALA A 22 5.65 1.08 10.67
C ALA A 22 7.12 1.33 11.04
N GLY A 23 8.06 0.52 10.54
CA GLY A 23 9.47 0.71 10.85
C GLY A 23 10.00 2.08 10.40
N LEU A 24 9.62 2.52 9.19
CA LEU A 24 9.99 3.84 8.68
C LEU A 24 9.10 4.95 9.24
N ARG A 25 7.85 4.66 9.64
CA ARG A 25 7.04 5.61 10.43
C ARG A 25 7.74 5.97 11.74
N LEU A 26 8.24 4.97 12.46
CA LEU A 26 8.98 5.18 13.72
C LEU A 26 10.25 5.98 13.48
N LEU A 27 11.04 5.62 12.46
CA LEU A 27 12.26 6.34 12.12
C LEU A 27 11.98 7.78 11.64
N ASN A 28 10.84 8.04 11.02
CA ASN A 28 10.45 9.40 10.63
C ASN A 28 10.13 10.30 11.83
N ILE A 29 9.76 9.72 12.99
CA ILE A 29 9.59 10.48 14.23
C ILE A 29 10.96 10.84 14.83
N THR A 30 11.93 9.92 14.75
CA THR A 30 13.23 10.08 15.40
C THR A 30 14.27 10.80 14.56
N ASP A 31 14.30 10.58 13.23
CA ASP A 31 15.19 11.24 12.28
C ASP A 31 14.49 11.53 10.92
N PRO A 32 13.67 12.60 10.86
CA PRO A 32 12.99 13.00 9.63
C PRO A 32 13.94 13.37 8.47
N ALA A 33 15.12 13.92 8.80
CA ALA A 33 16.09 14.36 7.81
C ALA A 33 16.72 13.16 7.09
N TYR A 34 17.03 12.09 7.83
CA TYR A 34 17.47 10.82 7.26
C TYR A 34 16.39 10.20 6.37
N ILE A 35 15.14 10.14 6.82
CA ILE A 35 14.03 9.63 6.02
C ILE A 35 13.88 10.39 4.71
N THR A 36 13.96 11.72 4.74
CA THR A 36 13.88 12.56 3.54
C THR A 36 14.98 12.19 2.54
N ARG A 37 16.23 12.05 3.00
CA ARG A 37 17.35 11.62 2.15
C ARG A 37 17.17 10.21 1.60
N LEU A 38 16.71 9.28 2.44
CA LEU A 38 16.47 7.88 2.07
C LEU A 38 15.41 7.80 0.95
N LEU A 39 14.23 8.40 1.17
CA LEU A 39 13.14 8.38 0.18
C LEU A 39 13.55 9.05 -1.13
N ASN A 40 14.29 10.17 -1.07
CA ASN A 40 14.80 10.83 -2.27
C ASN A 40 15.81 9.95 -3.03
N SER A 41 16.71 9.26 -2.33
CA SER A 41 17.63 8.30 -2.95
C SER A 41 16.89 7.13 -3.58
N THR A 42 15.85 6.61 -2.93
CA THR A 42 15.02 5.52 -3.46
C THR A 42 14.26 5.97 -4.71
N ARG A 43 13.67 7.17 -4.70
CA ARG A 43 13.02 7.77 -5.88
C ARG A 43 13.98 7.93 -7.04
N ALA A 44 15.18 8.46 -6.77
CA ALA A 44 16.21 8.61 -7.81
C ALA A 44 16.58 7.26 -8.43
N TYR A 45 16.72 6.20 -7.62
CA TYR A 45 16.95 4.85 -8.14
C TYR A 45 15.79 4.33 -8.99
N PHE A 46 14.54 4.50 -8.53
CA PHE A 46 13.34 4.07 -9.27
C PHE A 46 13.24 4.75 -10.64
N SER A 47 13.62 6.03 -10.74
CA SER A 47 13.68 6.76 -12.01
C SER A 47 14.69 6.21 -13.02
N THR A 48 15.66 5.39 -12.59
CA THR A 48 16.62 4.74 -13.50
C THR A 48 16.09 3.43 -14.09
N LEU A 49 14.98 2.91 -13.58
CA LEU A 49 14.41 1.63 -14.01
C LEU A 49 13.57 1.83 -15.27
N ASN A 50 13.57 0.84 -16.17
CA ASN A 50 12.69 0.80 -17.34
C ASN A 50 11.25 0.41 -16.97
N LEU A 51 10.69 1.04 -15.93
CA LEU A 51 9.33 0.80 -15.43
C LEU A 51 8.54 2.12 -15.44
N LEU A 52 7.21 2.04 -15.35
CA LEU A 52 6.37 3.22 -15.30
C LEU A 52 6.47 3.89 -13.92
N PHE A 53 7.20 5.00 -13.85
CA PHE A 53 7.44 5.80 -12.66
C PHE A 53 7.29 7.29 -12.97
N SER A 54 6.05 7.79 -12.93
CA SER A 54 5.68 9.15 -13.35
C SER A 54 5.33 10.08 -12.19
N ASP A 55 5.03 9.55 -11.01
CA ASP A 55 4.71 10.32 -9.80
C ASP A 55 5.53 9.81 -8.61
N PRO A 56 6.78 10.30 -8.45
CA PRO A 56 7.70 9.79 -7.43
C PRO A 56 7.21 9.98 -5.98
N LEU A 57 6.37 10.99 -5.73
CA LEU A 57 5.90 11.30 -4.37
C LEU A 57 4.76 10.38 -3.94
N SER A 58 3.85 10.01 -4.85
CA SER A 58 2.82 9.01 -4.54
C SER A 58 3.35 7.58 -4.64
N GLN A 59 4.30 7.33 -5.55
CA GLN A 59 4.84 5.99 -5.83
C GLN A 59 5.89 5.52 -4.83
N VAL A 60 6.66 6.41 -4.19
CA VAL A 60 7.61 6.06 -3.13
C VAL A 60 7.34 6.91 -1.91
N ARG A 61 6.71 6.31 -0.90
CA ARG A 61 6.31 7.01 0.33
C ARG A 61 6.17 6.07 1.52
N ILE A 62 6.10 6.67 2.70
CA ILE A 62 5.65 6.00 3.91
C ILE A 62 4.12 6.03 3.91
N ILE A 63 3.48 4.87 4.04
CA ILE A 63 2.03 4.75 4.12
C ILE A 63 1.57 4.83 5.57
N SER A 64 0.36 5.32 5.78
CA SER A 64 -0.25 5.35 7.11
C SER A 64 -0.60 3.92 7.58
N GLY A 65 -0.84 3.77 8.88
CA GLY A 65 -1.34 2.49 9.41
C GLY A 65 -2.74 2.13 8.89
N SER A 66 -3.58 3.12 8.60
CA SER A 66 -4.91 2.90 8.02
C SER A 66 -4.81 2.46 6.55
N GLU A 67 -3.89 3.02 5.77
CA GLU A 67 -3.65 2.58 4.39
C GLU A 67 -3.09 1.15 4.33
N GLU A 68 -2.17 0.81 5.23
CA GLU A 68 -1.64 -0.55 5.40
C GLU A 68 -2.75 -1.56 5.72
N GLY A 69 -3.58 -1.26 6.73
CA GLY A 69 -4.70 -2.11 7.13
C GLY A 69 -5.80 -2.22 6.05
N LEU A 70 -6.14 -1.10 5.38
CA LEU A 70 -7.16 -1.07 4.34
C LEU A 70 -6.71 -1.84 3.09
N SER A 71 -5.44 -1.69 2.69
CA SER A 71 -4.89 -2.42 1.53
C SER A 71 -4.95 -3.92 1.75
N GLY A 72 -4.63 -4.39 2.96
CA GLY A 72 -4.79 -5.79 3.35
C GLY A 72 -6.25 -6.26 3.32
N TRP A 73 -7.16 -5.46 3.87
CA TRP A 73 -8.60 -5.77 3.87
C TRP A 73 -9.20 -5.83 2.46
N ILE A 74 -8.88 -4.88 1.59
CA ILE A 74 -9.30 -4.87 0.18
C ILE A 74 -8.75 -6.10 -0.53
N SER A 75 -7.45 -6.38 -0.36
CA SER A 75 -6.80 -7.51 -1.01
C SER A 75 -7.46 -8.84 -0.65
N THR A 76 -7.71 -9.09 0.64
CA THR A 76 -8.40 -10.29 1.13
C THR A 76 -9.79 -10.41 0.54
N ASN A 77 -10.60 -9.35 0.60
CA ASN A 77 -11.99 -9.44 0.17
C ASN A 77 -12.16 -9.45 -1.36
N ILE A 78 -11.21 -8.92 -2.14
CA ILE A 78 -11.15 -9.15 -3.59
C ILE A 78 -10.83 -10.62 -3.89
N LEU A 79 -9.82 -11.20 -3.23
CA LEU A 79 -9.43 -12.59 -3.47
C LEU A 79 -10.52 -13.58 -3.08
N LEU A 80 -11.26 -13.29 -2.00
CA LEU A 80 -12.40 -14.09 -1.56
C LEU A 80 -13.69 -13.82 -2.37
N LYS A 81 -13.65 -12.89 -3.35
CA LYS A 81 -14.80 -12.51 -4.19
C LYS A 81 -16.01 -12.00 -3.39
N GLU A 82 -15.70 -11.36 -2.26
CA GLU A 82 -16.67 -10.71 -1.39
C GLU A 82 -16.91 -9.26 -1.84
N LEU A 83 -15.86 -8.59 -2.32
CA LEU A 83 -15.99 -7.29 -2.97
C LEU A 83 -16.50 -7.46 -4.42
N PHE A 84 -17.44 -6.61 -4.80
CA PHE A 84 -18.05 -6.52 -6.15
C PHE A 84 -18.98 -7.68 -6.56
N ASN A 85 -19.47 -8.46 -5.60
CA ASN A 85 -20.51 -9.46 -5.87
C ASN A 85 -21.91 -8.84 -5.75
N ASN A 86 -22.47 -8.40 -6.88
CA ASN A 86 -23.77 -7.72 -6.93
C ASN A 86 -24.98 -8.61 -6.59
N ASN A 87 -24.78 -9.92 -6.44
CA ASN A 87 -25.86 -10.89 -6.24
C ASN A 87 -26.08 -11.25 -4.75
N LYS A 88 -25.29 -10.68 -3.83
CA LYS A 88 -25.42 -10.91 -2.38
C LYS A 88 -25.21 -9.62 -1.59
N PRO A 89 -25.77 -9.53 -0.36
CA PRO A 89 -25.39 -8.49 0.58
C PRO A 89 -23.86 -8.44 0.76
N LEU A 90 -23.31 -7.24 1.00
CA LEU A 90 -21.89 -7.08 1.23
C LEU A 90 -21.51 -7.73 2.57
N GLU A 91 -21.01 -8.96 2.50
CA GLU A 91 -20.40 -9.66 3.62
C GLU A 91 -18.89 -9.63 3.42
N THR A 92 -18.14 -9.13 4.39
CA THR A 92 -16.69 -9.00 4.26
C THR A 92 -15.99 -9.67 5.42
N PHE A 93 -14.82 -10.23 5.14
CA PHE A 93 -13.94 -10.78 6.15
C PHE A 93 -13.13 -9.65 6.77
N GLY A 94 -13.03 -9.66 8.10
CA GLY A 94 -12.03 -8.87 8.81
C GLY A 94 -10.62 -9.41 8.57
N THR A 95 -9.63 -8.53 8.62
CA THR A 95 -8.22 -8.90 8.49
C THR A 95 -7.43 -8.49 9.72
N ILE A 96 -6.47 -9.34 10.09
CA ILE A 96 -5.44 -9.05 11.09
C ILE A 96 -4.09 -9.22 10.40
N ASP A 97 -3.30 -8.14 10.34
CA ASP A 97 -1.93 -8.15 9.85
C ASP A 97 -0.97 -7.93 11.02
N MET A 98 0.02 -8.82 11.18
CA MET A 98 1.01 -8.79 12.26
C MET A 98 2.39 -8.63 11.66
N GLY A 99 2.83 -7.37 11.55
CA GLY A 99 4.16 -7.01 11.12
C GLY A 99 5.17 -6.96 12.28
N GLY A 100 6.43 -6.66 11.95
CA GLY A 100 7.51 -6.60 12.95
C GLY A 100 7.45 -5.38 13.88
N ALA A 101 6.83 -4.27 13.44
CA ALA A 101 6.77 -3.01 14.19
C ALA A 101 5.33 -2.47 14.38
N SER A 102 4.32 -3.16 13.85
CA SER A 102 2.91 -2.83 14.04
C SER A 102 2.01 -4.04 13.83
N THR A 103 0.79 -3.94 14.32
CA THR A 103 -0.30 -4.82 13.92
C THR A 103 -1.50 -3.98 13.48
N GLN A 104 -2.27 -4.48 12.52
CA GLN A 104 -3.43 -3.83 11.95
C GLN A 104 -4.63 -4.76 12.05
N LEU A 105 -5.78 -4.22 12.49
CA LEU A 105 -7.07 -4.90 12.50
C LEU A 105 -8.03 -4.07 11.64
N SER A 106 -8.61 -4.68 10.61
CA SER A 106 -9.51 -4.00 9.67
C SER A 106 -10.78 -4.81 9.48
N PHE A 107 -11.94 -4.21 9.72
CA PHE A 107 -13.26 -4.82 9.50
C PHE A 107 -14.33 -3.73 9.37
N ILE A 108 -15.49 -4.06 8.80
CA ILE A 108 -16.66 -3.18 8.82
C ILE A 108 -17.33 -3.30 10.17
N ALA A 109 -17.39 -2.20 10.93
CA ALA A 109 -18.04 -2.19 12.24
C ALA A 109 -19.58 -2.26 12.10
N PRO A 110 -20.27 -3.00 12.99
CA PRO A 110 -21.73 -2.99 13.03
C PRO A 110 -22.27 -1.58 13.26
N GLY A 111 -23.20 -1.13 12.42
CA GLY A 111 -23.78 0.21 12.50
C GLY A 111 -22.96 1.34 11.89
N ALA A 112 -21.85 1.03 11.19
CA ALA A 112 -21.15 2.02 10.37
C ALA A 112 -22.02 2.40 9.16
N THR A 113 -22.87 3.43 9.31
CA THR A 113 -23.51 4.13 8.20
C THR A 113 -22.52 5.09 7.55
N SER A 114 -22.69 5.34 6.26
CA SER A 114 -21.85 6.20 5.40
C SER A 114 -21.83 7.69 5.77
N GLU A 115 -22.32 8.08 6.95
CA GLU A 115 -22.51 9.48 7.37
C GLU A 115 -21.38 10.03 8.28
N GLN A 116 -20.38 9.22 8.65
CA GLN A 116 -19.33 9.64 9.60
C GLN A 116 -18.02 10.12 8.95
N TYR A 117 -17.95 10.29 7.63
CA TYR A 117 -16.73 10.70 6.93
C TYR A 117 -16.94 11.78 5.84
N GLU A 118 -17.95 12.64 5.97
CA GLU A 118 -17.99 13.97 5.32
C GLU A 118 -17.48 15.04 6.30
#